data_AF-A0A399UIK6-F1
#
_entry.id   AF-A0A399UIK6-F1
#
_cell.length_a   1.000
_cell.length_b   1.000
_cell.length_c   1.000
_cell.angle_alpha   90.00
_cell.angle_beta   90.00
_cell.angle_gamma   90.00
#
_symmetry.space_group_name_H-M   'P 1'
#
loop_
_entity.id
_entity.type
_entity.pdbx_description
1 polymer ?
#
loop_
_entity_poly.entity_id
_entity_poly.type
_entity_poly.pdbx_seq_one_letter_code
_entity_poly.pdbx_strand_id
1 'polypeptide(L)'
;MFSFMSEYIGMTIMLAIGLFALAKGGKPERIGAATMLLAWFLSILTQNYIGYAGVQWPMFVIDLVVLGVFVALVWKSPRSWPVWASALQLLTVASHVMVFMKMKPTVSAFYTVLNMTAYGIMIAIAVGAFLAWQERRAVGQDTE
;
A
#
# COMPACT_ATOMS: atom_id res chain seq x y z
N MET A 1 4.55 24.50 -7.17
CA MET A 1 3.83 24.14 -8.42
C MET A 1 4.13 22.72 -8.90
N PHE A 2 5.39 22.24 -8.81
CA PHE A 2 5.74 20.84 -9.12
C PHE A 2 5.21 19.78 -8.14
N SER A 3 4.84 20.15 -6.91
CA SER A 3 4.28 19.23 -5.90
C SER A 3 2.92 18.66 -6.30
N PHE A 4 2.06 19.50 -6.90
CA PHE A 4 0.73 19.08 -7.33
C PHE A 4 0.81 18.00 -8.41
N MET A 5 1.68 18.15 -9.41
CA MET A 5 1.81 17.15 -10.48
C MET A 5 2.26 15.80 -9.94
N SER A 6 3.25 15.74 -9.04
CA SER A 6 3.72 14.47 -8.49
C SER A 6 2.67 13.76 -7.63
N GLU A 7 1.87 14.52 -6.87
CA GLU A 7 0.79 13.99 -6.04
C GLU A 7 -0.35 13.41 -6.89
N TYR A 8 -0.77 14.14 -7.94
CA TYR A 8 -1.81 13.64 -8.86
C TYR A 8 -1.33 12.45 -9.71
N ILE A 9 -0.07 12.43 -10.13
CA ILE A 9 0.52 11.30 -10.85
C ILE A 9 0.54 10.05 -9.95
N GLY A 10 1.01 10.18 -8.71
CA GLY A 10 1.02 9.09 -7.74
C GLY A 10 -0.39 8.54 -7.46
N MET A 11 -1.37 9.42 -7.26
CA MET A 11 -2.77 9.06 -7.07
C MET A 11 -3.34 8.31 -8.29
N THR A 12 -3.09 8.82 -9.49
CA THR A 12 -3.60 8.21 -10.72
C THR A 12 -3.01 6.83 -10.94
N ILE A 13 -1.71 6.66 -10.71
CA ILE A 13 -1.03 5.36 -10.80
C ILE A 13 -1.57 4.40 -9.75
N MET A 14 -1.75 4.86 -8.51
CA MET A 14 -2.30 4.04 -7.42
C MET A 14 -3.72 3.56 -7.76
N LEU A 15 -4.58 4.44 -8.24
CA LEU A 15 -5.94 4.09 -8.65
C LEU A 15 -5.93 3.14 -9.86
N ALA A 16 -5.09 3.40 -10.87
CA ALA A 16 -5.00 2.54 -12.05
C ALA A 16 -4.53 1.12 -11.68
N ILE A 17 -3.47 0.99 -10.89
CA ILE A 17 -2.96 -0.31 -10.42
C ILE A 17 -3.97 -0.99 -9.51
N GLY A 18 -4.59 -0.25 -8.58
CA GLY A 18 -5.61 -0.76 -7.68
C GLY A 18 -6.81 -1.32 -8.44
N LEU A 19 -7.35 -0.56 -9.40
CA LEU A 19 -8.46 -0.99 -10.26
C LEU A 19 -8.07 -2.17 -11.14
N PHE A 20 -6.86 -2.17 -11.70
CA PHE A 20 -6.35 -3.31 -12.47
C PHE A 20 -6.26 -4.58 -11.62
N ALA A 21 -5.69 -4.49 -10.41
CA ALA A 21 -5.60 -5.61 -9.49
C ALA A 21 -6.97 -6.06 -8.96
N LEU A 22 -7.94 -5.15 -8.82
CA LEU A 22 -9.31 -5.51 -8.48
C LEU A 22 -10.02 -6.26 -9.61
N ALA A 23 -9.87 -5.79 -10.85
CA ALA A 23 -10.53 -6.38 -12.02
C ALA A 23 -9.86 -7.70 -12.45
N LYS A 24 -8.53 -7.73 -12.47
CA LYS A 24 -7.72 -8.81 -13.05
C LYS A 24 -6.80 -9.50 -12.03
N GLY A 25 -6.83 -9.18 -10.75
CA GLY A 25 -6.12 -9.94 -9.72
C GLY A 25 -6.89 -11.19 -9.29
N GLY A 26 -6.18 -12.17 -8.72
CA GLY A 26 -6.81 -13.26 -7.96
C GLY A 26 -7.34 -12.76 -6.61
N LYS A 27 -7.92 -13.66 -5.81
CA LYS A 27 -8.41 -13.32 -4.45
C LYS A 27 -7.35 -12.58 -3.59
N PRO A 28 -6.08 -13.01 -3.49
CA PRO A 28 -5.10 -12.33 -2.66
C PRO A 28 -4.74 -10.93 -3.19
N GLU A 29 -4.62 -10.76 -4.50
CA GLU A 29 -4.29 -9.46 -5.11
C GLU A 29 -5.43 -8.46 -4.94
N ARG A 30 -6.68 -8.92 -5.05
CA ARG A 30 -7.87 -8.08 -4.79
C ARG A 30 -7.92 -7.58 -3.35
N ILE A 31 -7.61 -8.45 -2.39
CA ILE A 31 -7.55 -8.07 -0.96
C ILE A 31 -6.44 -7.04 -0.73
N GLY A 32 -5.25 -7.26 -1.28
CA GLY A 32 -4.14 -6.31 -1.17
C GLY A 32 -4.47 -4.93 -1.75
N ALA A 33 -5.04 -4.91 -2.96
CA ALA A 33 -5.46 -3.67 -3.62
C ALA A 33 -6.56 -2.93 -2.84
N ALA A 34 -7.60 -3.65 -2.38
CA ALA A 34 -8.66 -3.07 -1.56
C ALA A 34 -8.11 -2.49 -0.25
N THR A 35 -7.18 -3.19 0.39
CA THR A 35 -6.54 -2.74 1.63
C THR A 35 -5.78 -1.44 1.43
N MET A 36 -4.98 -1.33 0.36
CA MET A 36 -4.24 -0.10 0.05
C MET A 36 -5.16 1.06 -0.28
N LEU A 37 -6.23 0.84 -1.05
CA LEU A 37 -7.21 1.88 -1.38
C LEU A 37 -7.96 2.37 -0.14
N LEU A 38 -8.37 1.45 0.74
CA LEU A 38 -9.02 1.78 2.01
C LEU A 38 -8.06 2.54 2.94
N ALA A 39 -6.81 2.10 3.06
CA ALA A 39 -5.80 2.78 3.86
C ALA A 39 -5.58 4.22 3.37
N TRP A 40 -5.46 4.42 2.05
CA TRP A 40 -5.34 5.75 1.46
C TRP A 40 -6.54 6.64 1.75
N PHE A 41 -7.76 6.10 1.62
CA PHE A 41 -8.98 6.83 1.95
C PHE A 41 -9.05 7.23 3.44
N LEU A 42 -8.72 6.29 4.34
CA LEU A 42 -8.67 6.56 5.78
C LEU A 42 -7.57 7.58 6.14
N SER A 43 -6.45 7.57 5.44
CA SER A 43 -5.38 8.55 5.60
C SER A 43 -5.85 9.97 5.25
N ILE A 44 -6.59 10.15 4.15
CA ILE A 44 -7.19 11.45 3.78
C ILE A 44 -8.18 11.90 4.85
N LEU A 45 -9.05 10.99 5.30
CA LEU A 45 -10.03 11.29 6.34
C LEU A 45 -9.33 11.71 7.64
N THR A 46 -8.32 10.96 8.06
CA THR A 46 -7.52 11.28 9.25
C THR A 46 -6.90 12.67 9.14
N GLN A 47 -6.26 13.00 8.02
CA GLN A 47 -5.62 14.31 7.84
C GLN A 47 -6.61 15.48 7.84
N ASN A 48 -7.81 15.27 7.31
CA ASN A 48 -8.84 16.32 7.22
C ASN A 48 -9.57 16.56 8.54
N TYR A 49 -9.82 15.50 9.32
CA TYR A 49 -10.66 15.57 10.52
C TYR A 49 -9.85 15.61 11.82
N ILE A 50 -8.60 15.16 11.81
CA ILE A 50 -7.72 15.12 12.97
C ILE A 50 -6.58 16.09 12.71
N GLY A 51 -6.42 17.11 13.55
CA GLY A 51 -5.36 18.12 13.37
C GLY A 51 -3.95 17.51 13.39
N TYR A 52 -2.97 18.21 12.82
CA TYR A 52 -1.58 17.74 12.62
C TYR A 52 -0.95 17.02 13.83
N ALA A 53 -1.21 17.47 15.06
CA ALA A 53 -0.66 16.85 16.27
C ALA A 53 -1.29 15.47 16.60
N GLY A 54 -2.54 15.24 16.19
CA GLY A 54 -3.27 14.00 16.43
C GLY A 54 -3.13 12.96 15.32
N VAL A 55 -2.74 13.36 14.11
CA VAL A 55 -2.67 12.49 12.91
C VAL A 55 -1.73 11.29 13.09
N GLN A 56 -0.68 11.39 13.92
CA GLN A 56 0.31 10.32 14.03
C GLN A 56 -0.27 9.00 14.55
N TRP A 57 -1.16 9.05 15.53
CA TRP A 57 -1.72 7.85 16.14
C TRP A 57 -2.67 7.08 15.20
N PRO A 58 -3.66 7.73 14.56
CA PRO A 58 -4.52 7.04 13.60
C PRO A 58 -3.75 6.53 12.37
N MET A 59 -2.77 7.28 11.87
CA MET A 59 -1.92 6.79 10.75
C MET A 59 -1.18 5.51 11.13
N PHE A 60 -0.55 5.48 12.30
CA PHE A 60 0.14 4.29 12.80
C PHE A 60 -0.80 3.08 12.93
N VAL A 61 -2.02 3.29 13.41
CA VAL A 61 -3.03 2.22 13.53
C VAL A 61 -3.45 1.72 12.15
N ILE A 62 -3.67 2.60 11.18
CA ILE A 62 -3.96 2.22 9.79
C ILE A 62 -2.81 1.35 9.25
N ASP A 63 -1.57 1.80 9.41
CA ASP A 63 -0.40 1.09 8.91
C ASP A 63 -0.17 -0.27 9.57
N LEU A 64 -0.48 -0.40 10.86
CA LEU A 64 -0.46 -1.69 11.57
C LEU A 64 -1.53 -2.65 11.04
N VAL A 65 -2.74 -2.16 10.76
CA VAL A 65 -3.81 -2.99 10.18
C VAL A 65 -3.41 -3.46 8.79
N VAL A 66 -2.87 -2.57 7.95
CA VAL A 66 -2.37 -2.92 6.61
C VAL A 66 -1.26 -3.98 6.71
N LEU A 67 -0.33 -3.82 7.65
CA LEU A 67 0.72 -4.81 7.89
C LEU A 67 0.12 -6.18 8.26
N GLY A 68 -0.86 -6.19 9.17
CA GLY A 68 -1.56 -7.41 9.58
C GLY A 68 -2.24 -8.11 8.40
N VAL A 69 -2.86 -7.36 7.49
CA VAL A 69 -3.46 -7.92 6.28
C VAL A 69 -2.40 -8.53 5.35
N PHE A 70 -1.27 -7.85 5.12
CA PHE A 70 -0.21 -8.41 4.28
C PHE A 70 0.43 -9.66 4.89
N VAL A 71 0.65 -9.68 6.21
CA VAL A 71 1.12 -10.89 6.91
C VAL A 71 0.12 -12.03 6.78
N ALA A 72 -1.18 -11.76 6.92
CA ALA A 72 -2.21 -12.78 6.71
C ALA A 72 -2.23 -13.30 5.26
N LEU A 73 -1.95 -12.45 4.27
CA LEU A 73 -1.82 -12.86 2.86
C LEU A 73 -0.58 -13.71 2.62
N VAL A 74 0.55 -13.44 3.28
CA VAL A 74 1.75 -14.29 3.23
C VAL A 74 1.41 -15.72 3.70
N TRP A 75 0.63 -15.87 4.77
CA TRP A 75 0.26 -17.19 5.29
C TRP A 75 -0.77 -17.92 4.44
N LYS A 76 -1.70 -17.19 3.80
CA LYS A 76 -2.81 -17.81 3.06
C LYS A 76 -2.52 -18.01 1.57
N SER A 77 -1.51 -17.34 1.01
CA SER A 77 -1.28 -17.30 -0.43
C SER A 77 0.14 -17.75 -0.77
N PRO A 78 0.33 -18.78 -1.64
CA PRO A 78 1.65 -19.18 -2.12
C PRO A 78 2.15 -18.21 -3.22
N ARG A 79 2.17 -16.91 -2.91
CA ARG A 79 2.62 -15.83 -3.80
C ARG A 79 3.78 -15.10 -3.15
N SER A 80 4.76 -14.69 -3.93
CA SER A 80 5.95 -13.99 -3.40
C SER A 80 5.68 -12.51 -3.08
N TRP A 81 4.71 -11.88 -3.76
CA TRP A 81 4.45 -10.44 -3.63
C TRP A 81 4.01 -9.97 -2.23
N PRO A 82 3.18 -10.70 -1.46
CA PRO A 82 2.78 -10.28 -0.12
C PRO A 82 3.97 -10.18 0.84
N VAL A 83 5.03 -10.96 0.62
CA VAL A 83 6.26 -10.89 1.43
C VAL A 83 6.93 -9.53 1.24
N TRP A 84 7.11 -9.10 -0.01
CA TRP A 84 7.67 -7.78 -0.31
C TRP A 84 6.79 -6.65 0.23
N ALA A 85 5.47 -6.76 0.06
CA ALA A 85 4.53 -5.78 0.58
C ALA A 85 4.59 -5.68 2.11
N SER A 86 4.65 -6.81 2.82
CA SER A 86 4.76 -6.85 4.28
C SER A 86 6.07 -6.23 4.79
N ALA A 87 7.20 -6.49 4.11
CA ALA A 87 8.49 -5.90 4.49
C ALA A 87 8.50 -4.38 4.32
N LEU A 88 7.94 -3.88 3.21
CA LEU A 88 7.82 -2.44 2.97
C LEU A 88 6.84 -1.77 3.96
N GLN A 89 5.73 -2.43 4.27
CA GLN A 89 4.77 -1.91 5.25
C GLN A 89 5.37 -1.90 6.66
N LEU A 90 6.22 -2.87 7.00
CA LEU A 90 6.93 -2.89 8.26
C LEU A 90 7.89 -1.69 8.39
N LEU A 91 8.51 -1.23 7.29
CA LEU A 91 9.31 0.00 7.29
C LEU A 91 8.46 1.24 7.57
N THR A 92 7.23 1.31 7.05
CA THR A 92 6.27 2.39 7.38
C THR A 92 5.95 2.39 8.87
N VAL A 93 5.59 1.23 9.43
CA VAL A 93 5.31 1.07 10.87
C VAL A 93 6.52 1.43 11.72
N ALA A 94 7.72 0.97 11.35
CA ALA A 94 8.96 1.31 12.05
C ALA A 94 9.25 2.83 12.00
N SER A 95 8.93 3.48 10.89
CA SER A 95 9.07 4.94 10.75
C SER A 95 8.19 5.68 11.75
N HIS A 96 6.94 5.25 11.94
CA HIS A 96 6.08 5.80 12.99
C HIS A 96 6.63 5.56 14.41
N VAL A 97 7.15 4.36 14.68
CA VAL A 97 7.78 4.04 15.97
C VAL A 97 8.96 4.96 16.26
N MET A 98 9.81 5.25 15.27
CA MET A 98 10.93 6.19 15.45
C MET A 98 10.45 7.57 15.92
N VAL A 99 9.37 8.09 15.32
CA VAL A 99 8.80 9.39 15.69
C VAL A 99 8.21 9.34 17.11
N PHE A 100 7.56 8.24 17.50
CA PHE A 100 7.08 8.05 18.88
C PHE A 100 8.21 7.96 19.90
N MET A 101 9.37 7.41 19.51
CA MET A 101 10.59 7.41 20.33
C MET A 101 11.26 8.79 20.44
N LYS A 102 10.57 9.85 19.98
CA LYS A 102 11.05 11.25 19.96
C LYS A 102 12.31 11.45 19.12
N MET A 103 12.62 10.52 18.21
CA MET A 103 13.58 10.81 17.15
C MET A 103 12.96 11.89 16.27
N LYS A 104 13.77 12.88 15.89
CA LYS A 104 13.34 14.02 15.09
C LYS A 104 13.93 13.92 13.68
N PRO A 105 13.49 12.94 12.85
CA PRO A 105 13.89 12.94 11.46
C PRO A 105 13.40 14.24 10.80
N THR A 106 14.10 14.67 9.76
CA THR A 106 13.58 15.77 8.94
C THR A 106 12.23 15.34 8.37
N VAL A 107 11.26 16.26 8.38
CA VAL A 107 9.90 15.99 7.89
C VAL A 107 9.94 15.46 6.44
N SER A 108 10.83 16.01 5.63
CA SER A 108 11.09 15.52 4.27
C SER A 108 11.54 14.06 4.24
N ALA A 109 12.54 13.65 5.04
CA ALA A 109 13.03 12.28 5.01
C ALA A 109 11.95 11.28 5.45
N PHE A 110 11.17 11.64 6.48
CA PHE A 110 10.05 10.83 6.94
C PHE A 110 9.04 10.59 5.80
N TYR A 111 8.51 11.64 5.18
CA TYR A 111 7.56 11.50 4.08
C TYR A 111 8.15 10.82 2.85
N THR A 112 9.45 11.02 2.57
CA THR A 112 10.12 10.31 1.47
C THR A 112 10.10 8.80 1.69
N VAL A 113 10.43 8.32 2.90
CA VAL A 113 10.39 6.88 3.21
C VAL A 113 8.98 6.34 3.09
N LEU A 114 7.98 7.01 3.68
CA LEU A 114 6.57 6.57 3.58
C LEU A 114 6.07 6.51 2.12
N ASN A 115 6.43 7.50 1.30
CA ASN A 115 6.03 7.50 -0.11
C ASN A 115 6.75 6.39 -0.89
N MET A 116 8.05 6.19 -0.64
CA MET A 116 8.82 5.13 -1.30
C MET A 116 8.29 3.74 -0.95
N THR A 117 7.96 3.49 0.32
CA THR A 117 7.37 2.21 0.73
C THR A 117 6.00 2.00 0.10
N ALA A 118 5.14 3.03 0.10
CA ALA A 118 3.82 2.96 -0.53
C ALA A 118 3.91 2.65 -2.04
N TYR A 119 4.80 3.32 -2.77
CA TYR A 119 5.03 3.02 -4.20
C TYR A 119 5.58 1.62 -4.41
N GLY A 120 6.51 1.16 -3.57
CA GLY A 120 7.03 -0.20 -3.63
C GLY A 120 5.95 -1.26 -3.40
N ILE A 121 5.02 -1.03 -2.46
CA ILE A 121 3.88 -1.93 -2.20
C ILE A 121 2.96 -1.97 -3.43
N MET A 122 2.66 -0.82 -4.03
CA MET A 122 1.85 -0.76 -5.25
C MET A 122 2.49 -1.52 -6.41
N ILE A 123 3.81 -1.41 -6.58
CA ILE A 123 4.54 -2.20 -7.58
C ILE A 123 4.45 -3.69 -7.27
N ALA A 124 4.63 -4.09 -6.01
CA ALA A 124 4.50 -5.50 -5.61
C ALA A 124 3.11 -6.07 -5.93
N ILE A 125 2.04 -5.32 -5.61
CA ILE A 125 0.67 -5.70 -5.95
C ILE A 125 0.48 -5.77 -7.48
N ALA A 126 1.01 -4.80 -8.23
CA ALA A 126 0.92 -4.78 -9.69
C ALA A 126 1.59 -6.03 -10.30
N VAL A 127 2.79 -6.37 -9.84
CA VAL A 127 3.53 -7.58 -10.27
C VAL A 127 2.74 -8.83 -9.91
N GLY A 128 2.20 -8.93 -8.69
CA GLY A 128 1.34 -10.04 -8.27
C GLY A 128 0.11 -10.21 -9.16
N ALA A 129 -0.60 -9.11 -9.45
CA ALA A 129 -1.77 -9.10 -10.31
C ALA A 129 -1.44 -9.47 -11.76
N PHE A 130 -0.32 -8.95 -12.29
CA PHE A 130 0.12 -9.25 -13.64
C PHE A 130 0.50 -10.72 -13.83
N LEU A 131 1.28 -11.28 -12.90
CA LEU A 131 1.65 -12.70 -12.93
C LEU A 131 0.41 -13.61 -12.80
N ALA A 132 -0.49 -13.30 -11.86
CA ALA A 132 -1.73 -14.05 -11.70
C ALA A 132 -2.64 -13.96 -12.94
N TRP A 133 -2.64 -12.82 -13.65
CA TRP A 133 -3.38 -12.67 -14.90
C TRP A 133 -2.75 -13.46 -16.06
N GLN A 134 -1.43 -13.42 -16.20
CA GLN A 134 -0.72 -14.20 -17.23
C GLN A 134 -0.91 -15.70 -17.03
N GLU A 135 -0.83 -16.20 -15.80
CA GLU A 135 -1.09 -17.62 -15.48
C GLU A 135 -2.50 -18.04 -15.91
N ARG A 136 -3.54 -17.25 -15.60
CA ARG A 136 -4.92 -17.58 -15.99
C ARG A 136 -5.12 -17.56 -17.50
N ARG A 137 -4.49 -16.63 -18.21
CA ARG A 137 -4.50 -16.60 -19.68
C ARG A 137 -3.80 -17.81 -20.29
N ALA A 138 -2.65 -18.20 -19.73
CA ALA A 138 -1.91 -19.36 -20.21
C ALA A 138 -2.68 -20.68 -20.02
N VAL A 139 -3.50 -20.76 -18.97
CA VAL A 139 -4.39 -21.92 -18.71
C VAL A 139 -5.68 -21.86 -19.55
N GLY A 140 -5.94 -20.78 -20.29
CA GLY A 140 -7.12 -20.67 -21.18
C GLY A 140 -8.44 -20.39 -20.46
N GLN A 141 -8.42 -19.95 -19.20
CA GLN A 141 -9.65 -19.70 -18.42
C GLN A 141 -10.37 -18.38 -18.77
N ASP A 142 -9.82 -17.58 -19.70
CA ASP A 142 -10.40 -16.30 -20.14
C ASP A 142 -11.33 -16.47 -21.37
N THR A 143 -11.57 -17.70 -21.87
CA THR A 143 -12.37 -17.99 -23.09
C THR A 143 -13.75 -18.62 -22.85
N GLU A 144 -14.30 -18.56 -21.63
CA GLU A 144 -15.71 -18.94 -21.36
C GLU A 144 -16.61 -17.72 -21.14
#